data_AF-A0A562IZH4-F1
#
_entry.id   AF-A0A562IZH4-F1
#
_cell.length_a   1.000
_cell.length_b   1.000
_cell.length_c   1.000
_cell.angle_alpha   90.00
_cell.angle_beta   90.00
_cell.angle_gamma   90.00
#
_symmetry.space_group_name_H-M   'P 1'
#
loop_
_entity.id
_entity.type
_entity.pdbx_description
1 polymer ?
#
loop_
_entity_poly.entity_id
_entity_poly.type
_entity_poly.pdbx_seq_one_letter_code
_entity_poly.pdbx_strand_id
1 'polypeptide(L)'
;MSRLRELLVDLDSIAPAFRNTPLTTEQTERLQRITQAADSCFGTLTTGVSAIGWCIASAAHNQDFGLNADELMSLGWLLQELGNLSLVMTDLSRGAEERLSLAQALEVTP
;
A
#
# COMPACT_ATOMS: atom_id res chain seq x y z
N MET A 1 -6.93 0.51 16.69
CA MET A 1 -5.75 0.99 15.92
C MET A 1 -5.01 -0.24 15.44
N SER A 2 -5.06 -0.52 14.14
CA SER A 2 -4.72 -1.83 13.54
C SER A 2 -3.21 -2.11 13.55
N ARG A 3 -2.81 -3.35 13.86
CA ARG A 3 -1.43 -3.90 13.79
C ARG A 3 -0.75 -3.66 12.44
N LEU A 4 -1.52 -3.36 11.41
CA LEU A 4 -1.04 -2.94 10.10
C LEU A 4 -0.18 -1.66 10.17
N ARG A 5 -0.52 -0.71 11.05
CA ARG A 5 0.28 0.51 11.24
C ARG A 5 1.66 0.25 11.84
N GLU A 6 1.79 -0.80 12.66
CA GLU A 6 3.07 -1.22 13.26
C GLU A 6 3.95 -1.98 12.27
N LEU A 7 3.35 -2.57 11.22
CA LEU A 7 4.06 -3.24 10.12
C LEU A 7 4.55 -2.28 9.04
N LEU A 8 3.96 -1.09 8.94
CA LEU A 8 4.44 -0.04 8.06
C LEU A 8 5.70 0.55 8.67
N VAL A 9 6.80 0.34 7.97
CA VAL A 9 8.07 0.92 8.38
C VAL A 9 7.90 2.43 8.52
N ASP A 10 8.27 2.94 9.69
CA ASP A 10 8.38 4.38 9.92
C ASP A 10 9.47 4.92 8.98
N LEU A 11 9.06 5.54 7.88
CA LEU A 11 9.99 6.10 6.91
C LEU A 11 10.92 7.13 7.55
N ASP A 12 10.49 7.81 8.61
CA ASP A 12 11.35 8.76 9.33
C ASP A 12 12.46 8.06 10.11
N SER A 13 12.25 6.81 10.53
CA SER A 13 13.31 5.99 11.13
C SER A 13 14.37 5.53 10.11
N ILE A 14 13.99 5.38 8.84
CA ILE A 14 14.92 5.03 7.75
C ILE A 14 15.64 6.27 7.25
N ALA A 15 14.89 7.29 6.87
CA ALA A 15 15.35 8.50 6.22
C ALA A 15 14.44 9.64 6.65
N PRO A 16 14.85 10.47 7.63
CA PRO A 16 14.03 11.60 8.06
C PRO A 16 13.80 12.56 6.89
N ALA A 17 12.54 12.97 6.67
CA ALA A 17 12.16 13.80 5.51
C ALA A 17 12.89 15.16 5.39
N PHE A 18 13.52 15.64 6.48
CA PHE A 18 14.07 16.99 6.59
C PHE A 18 15.55 17.03 6.99
N ARG A 19 16.41 16.26 6.30
CA ARG A 19 17.86 16.44 6.47
C ARG A 19 18.53 16.79 5.14
N ASN A 20 19.32 17.86 5.14
CA ASN A 20 20.21 18.26 4.05
C ASN A 20 21.47 17.36 3.96
N THR A 21 21.35 16.09 4.36
CA THR A 21 22.43 15.12 4.28
C THR A 21 22.11 14.10 3.21
N PRO A 22 23.07 13.75 2.35
CA PRO A 22 22.93 12.66 1.39
C PRO A 22 22.52 11.37 2.10
N LEU A 23 21.68 10.56 1.44
CA LEU A 23 21.34 9.23 1.92
C LEU A 23 22.54 8.30 1.78
N THR A 24 22.69 7.36 2.71
CA THR A 24 23.62 6.24 2.52
C THR A 24 23.08 5.29 1.45
N THR A 25 23.96 4.50 0.83
CA THR A 25 23.57 3.46 -0.13
C THR A 25 22.52 2.52 0.46
N GLU A 26 22.68 2.12 1.72
CA GLU A 26 21.72 1.26 2.43
C GLU A 26 20.33 1.91 2.57
N GLN A 27 20.29 3.20 2.92
CA GLN A 27 19.03 3.95 3.01
C GLN A 27 18.33 4.03 1.64
N THR A 28 19.09 4.35 0.59
CA THR A 28 18.58 4.40 -0.78
C THR A 28 18.01 3.06 -1.24
N GLU A 29 18.76 1.97 -1.07
CA GLU A 29 18.30 0.61 -1.43
C GLU A 29 17.06 0.19 -0.64
N ARG A 30 16.98 0.60 0.63
CA ARG A 30 15.83 0.28 1.48
C ARG A 30 14.58 1.04 1.05
N LEU A 31 14.71 2.33 0.70
CA LEU A 31 13.60 3.12 0.16
C LEU A 31 13.13 2.57 -1.20
N GLN A 32 14.05 2.21 -2.10
CA GLN A 32 13.70 1.58 -3.38
C GLN A 32 12.94 0.26 -3.20
N ARG A 33 13.39 -0.60 -2.27
CA ARG A 33 12.67 -1.84 -1.94
C ARG A 33 11.28 -1.57 -1.39
N ILE A 34 11.10 -0.50 -0.61
CA ILE A 34 9.79 -0.11 -0.09
C ILE A 34 8.85 0.30 -1.22
N THR A 35 9.29 1.18 -2.13
CA THR A 35 8.51 1.58 -3.32
C THR A 35 8.11 0.36 -4.15
N GLN A 36 9.07 -0.51 -4.46
CA GLN A 36 8.81 -1.72 -5.26
C GLN A 36 7.83 -2.69 -4.58
N ALA A 37 7.96 -2.89 -3.26
CA ALA A 37 7.07 -3.75 -2.50
C ALA A 37 5.65 -3.17 -2.42
N ALA A 38 5.53 -1.85 -2.23
CA ALA A 38 4.25 -1.15 -2.20
C ALA A 38 3.52 -1.27 -3.55
N ASP A 39 4.22 -1.06 -4.66
CA ASP A 39 3.67 -1.20 -6.01
C ASP A 39 3.22 -2.64 -6.31
N SER A 40 4.06 -3.62 -5.95
CA SER A 40 3.73 -5.04 -6.12
C SER A 40 2.50 -5.42 -5.29
N CYS A 41 2.41 -4.96 -4.04
CA CYS A 41 1.23 -5.16 -3.21
C CYS A 41 -0.01 -4.50 -3.84
N PHE A 42 0.13 -3.31 -4.43
CA PHE A 42 -0.98 -2.62 -5.10
C PHE A 42 -1.60 -3.45 -6.22
N GLY A 43 -0.75 -4.08 -7.05
CA GLY A 43 -1.20 -4.99 -8.11
C GLY A 43 -1.98 -6.19 -7.57
N THR A 44 -1.47 -6.82 -6.49
CA THR A 44 -2.14 -7.93 -5.81
C THR A 44 -3.47 -7.50 -5.19
N LEU A 45 -3.52 -6.36 -4.50
CA LEU A 45 -4.74 -5.83 -3.88
C LEU A 45 -5.81 -5.53 -4.92
N THR A 46 -5.44 -4.91 -6.03
CA THR A 46 -6.35 -4.60 -7.14
C THR A 46 -6.95 -5.86 -7.75
N THR A 47 -6.12 -6.90 -7.90
CA THR A 47 -6.57 -8.22 -8.36
C THR A 47 -7.55 -8.86 -7.37
N GLY A 48 -7.25 -8.80 -6.06
CA GLY A 48 -8.14 -9.30 -5.01
C GLY A 48 -9.49 -8.58 -4.96
N VAL A 49 -9.50 -7.25 -5.03
CA VAL A 49 -10.73 -6.44 -5.10
C VAL A 49 -11.57 -6.82 -6.33
N SER A 50 -10.94 -7.01 -7.48
CA SER A 50 -11.61 -7.43 -8.71
C SER A 50 -12.25 -8.82 -8.57
N ALA A 51 -11.53 -9.77 -7.97
CA ALA A 51 -12.05 -11.12 -7.71
C ALA A 51 -13.25 -11.10 -6.75
N ILE A 52 -13.22 -10.28 -5.69
CA ILE A 52 -14.35 -10.09 -4.78
C ILE A 52 -15.57 -9.53 -5.53
N GLY A 53 -15.36 -8.49 -6.35
CA GLY A 53 -16.43 -7.92 -7.17
C GLY A 53 -17.06 -8.94 -8.12
N TRP A 54 -16.23 -9.80 -8.73
CA TRP A 54 -16.70 -10.90 -9.57
C TRP A 54 -17.52 -11.92 -8.77
N CYS A 55 -17.08 -12.31 -7.57
CA CYS A 55 -17.84 -13.21 -6.69
C CYS A 55 -19.21 -12.63 -6.32
N ILE A 56 -19.28 -11.34 -5.96
CA ILE A 56 -20.54 -10.66 -5.63
C ILE A 56 -21.47 -10.66 -6.85
N ALA A 57 -20.96 -10.29 -8.03
CA ALA A 57 -21.75 -10.26 -9.25
C ALA A 57 -22.25 -11.66 -9.65
N SER A 58 -21.39 -12.67 -9.56
CA SER A 58 -21.72 -14.06 -9.87
C SER A 58 -22.80 -14.60 -8.92
N ALA A 59 -22.69 -14.32 -7.62
CA ALA A 59 -23.69 -14.73 -6.65
C ALA A 59 -25.03 -13.98 -6.81
N ALA A 60 -25.00 -12.70 -7.15
CA ALA A 60 -26.23 -11.94 -7.43
C ALA A 60 -26.96 -12.42 -8.68
N HIS A 61 -26.23 -12.98 -9.66
CA HIS A 61 -26.81 -13.55 -10.88
C HIS A 61 -27.35 -14.98 -10.68
N ASN A 62 -26.89 -15.69 -9.64
CA ASN A 62 -27.31 -17.05 -9.35
C ASN A 62 -28.58 -17.05 -8.47
N GLN A 63 -29.72 -17.42 -9.05
CA GLN A 63 -31.01 -17.41 -8.36
C GLN A 63 -31.17 -18.52 -7.31
N ASP A 64 -30.36 -19.59 -7.41
CA ASP A 64 -30.46 -20.76 -6.53
C ASP A 64 -29.43 -20.72 -5.39
N PHE A 65 -28.31 -20.02 -5.58
CA PHE A 65 -27.21 -19.90 -4.62
C PHE A 65 -26.62 -18.48 -4.64
N GLY A 66 -27.26 -17.58 -3.89
CA GLY A 66 -26.79 -16.22 -3.66
C GLY A 66 -25.99 -16.07 -2.36
N LEU A 67 -25.49 -14.85 -2.11
CA LEU A 67 -24.90 -14.48 -0.82
C LEU A 67 -26.02 -14.12 0.15
N ASN A 68 -25.94 -14.62 1.38
CA ASN A 68 -26.78 -14.12 2.46
C ASN A 68 -26.27 -12.77 2.99
N ALA A 69 -27.05 -12.14 3.87
CA ALA A 69 -26.72 -10.81 4.41
C ALA A 69 -25.38 -10.78 5.17
N ASP A 70 -25.06 -11.83 5.92
CA ASP A 70 -23.83 -11.91 6.72
C ASP A 70 -22.59 -12.11 5.82
N GLU A 71 -22.72 -12.90 4.76
CA GLU A 71 -21.66 -13.10 3.77
C GLU A 71 -21.40 -11.80 2.99
N LEU A 72 -22.45 -11.11 2.55
CA LEU A 72 -22.33 -9.82 1.87
C LEU A 72 -21.71 -8.75 2.78
N MET A 73 -22.12 -8.70 4.05
CA MET A 73 -21.52 -7.82 5.05
C MET A 73 -20.04 -8.13 5.26
N SER A 74 -19.66 -9.41 5.34
CA SER A 74 -18.26 -9.83 5.49
C SER A 74 -17.40 -9.41 4.29
N LEU A 75 -17.91 -9.53 3.07
CA LEU A 75 -17.23 -9.02 1.87
C LEU A 75 -17.12 -7.49 1.88
N GLY A 76 -18.13 -6.79 2.38
CA GLY A 76 -18.08 -5.34 2.57
C GLY A 76 -16.96 -4.91 3.53
N TRP A 77 -16.83 -5.59 4.68
CA TRP A 77 -15.74 -5.33 5.61
C TRP A 77 -14.37 -5.65 5.01
N LEU A 78 -14.25 -6.75 4.27
CA LEU A 78 -13.01 -7.09 3.58
C LEU A 78 -12.62 -6.01 2.56
N LEU A 79 -13.55 -5.53 1.74
CA LEU A 79 -13.31 -4.43 0.79
C LEU A 79 -12.86 -3.15 1.50
N GLN A 80 -13.46 -2.82 2.64
CA GLN A 80 -13.05 -1.68 3.46
C GLN A 80 -11.61 -1.80 3.96
N GLU A 81 -11.22 -2.98 4.48
CA GLU A 81 -9.86 -3.24 4.95
C GLU A 81 -8.84 -3.22 3.80
N LEU A 82 -9.19 -3.77 2.63
CA LEU A 82 -8.35 -3.70 1.43
C LEU A 82 -8.16 -2.25 0.97
N GLY A 83 -9.22 -1.43 0.97
CA GLY A 83 -9.13 -0.02 0.65
C GLY A 83 -8.24 0.76 1.62
N ASN A 84 -8.36 0.48 2.93
CA ASN A 84 -7.49 1.08 3.95
C ASN A 84 -6.03 0.69 3.75
N LEU A 85 -5.76 -0.58 3.44
CA LEU A 85 -4.42 -1.07 3.14
C LEU A 85 -3.85 -0.43 1.87
N SER A 86 -4.65 -0.25 0.81
CA SER A 86 -4.23 0.44 -0.40
C SER A 86 -3.78 1.87 -0.12
N LEU A 87 -4.56 2.66 0.64
CA LEU A 87 -4.18 4.04 1.01
C LEU A 87 -2.84 4.07 1.75
N VAL A 88 -2.68 3.15 2.69
CA VAL A 88 -1.46 2.94 3.46
C VAL A 88 -0.24 2.64 2.56
N MET A 89 -0.40 1.76 1.57
CA MET A 89 0.67 1.44 0.62
C MET A 89 1.01 2.63 -0.28
N THR A 90 0.00 3.40 -0.72
CA THR A 90 0.21 4.63 -1.50
C THR A 90 1.02 5.65 -0.70
N ASP A 91 0.64 5.90 0.54
CA ASP A 91 1.35 6.84 1.40
C ASP A 91 2.80 6.40 1.66
N LEU A 92 3.01 5.10 1.86
CA LEU A 92 4.35 4.55 2.04
C LEU A 92 5.21 4.68 0.78
N SER A 93 4.66 4.34 -0.39
CA SER A 93 5.37 4.45 -1.68
C SER A 93 5.75 5.89 -1.97
N ARG A 94 4.77 6.80 -1.90
CA ARG A 94 4.96 8.25 -2.12
C ARG A 94 6.00 8.82 -1.15
N GLY A 95 5.89 8.49 0.14
CA GLY A 95 6.84 8.98 1.13
C GLY A 95 8.28 8.51 0.89
N ALA A 96 8.46 7.30 0.36
CA ALA A 96 9.78 6.78 -0.01
C ALA A 96 10.33 7.46 -1.28
N GLU A 97 9.49 7.65 -2.29
CA GLU A 97 9.84 8.36 -3.54
C GLU A 97 10.22 9.82 -3.28
N GLU A 98 9.48 10.54 -2.45
CA GLU A 98 9.77 11.92 -2.08
C GLU A 98 11.17 12.04 -1.45
N ARG A 99 11.53 11.11 -0.54
CA ARG A 99 12.85 11.09 0.11
C ARG A 99 13.97 10.79 -0.88
N LEU A 100 13.76 9.85 -1.81
CA LEU A 100 14.71 9.56 -2.89
C LEU A 100 14.92 10.77 -3.80
N SER A 101 13.85 11.45 -4.19
CA SER A 101 13.91 12.63 -5.05
C SER A 101 14.64 13.80 -4.38
N LEU A 102 14.36 14.05 -3.09
CA LEU A 102 15.07 15.07 -2.32
C LEU A 102 16.56 14.77 -2.19
N ALA A 103 16.94 13.51 -1.98
CA ALA A 103 18.35 13.11 -1.89
C ALA A 103 19.09 13.35 -3.22
N GLN A 104 18.48 13.01 -4.35
CA GLN A 104 19.04 13.28 -5.68
C GLN A 104 19.24 14.77 -5.94
N ALA A 105 18.32 15.63 -5.48
CA ALA A 105 18.45 17.07 -5.62
C ALA A 105 19.65 17.65 -4.83
N LEU A 106 20.01 17.04 -3.69
CA LEU A 106 21.16 17.44 -2.87
C LEU A 106 22.50 17.03 -3.49
N GLU A 107 22.55 15.97 -4.31
CA GLU A 107 23.77 15.55 -5.02
C GLU A 107 24.14 16.47 -6.19
N VAL A 108 23.21 17.30 -6.66
CA VAL A 108 23.37 18.17 -7.85
C VAL A 108 23.74 19.60 -7.49
N THR A 109 23.79 19.96 -6.20
CA THR A 109 24.18 21.32 -5.76
C THR A 109 25.70 21.40 -5.55
N PRO A 110 26.43 22.24 -6.31
CA PRO A 110 27.91 22.35 -6.25
C PRO A 110 28.42 23.07 -4.99
#